data_AF-A0A318EIG6-F1
#
_entry.id   AF-A0A318EIG6-F1
#
_cell.length_a   1.000
_cell.length_b   1.000
_cell.length_c   1.000
_cell.angle_alpha   90.00
_cell.angle_beta   90.00
_cell.angle_gamma   90.00
#
_symmetry.space_group_name_H-M   'P 1'
#
loop_
_entity.id
_entity.type
_entity.pdbx_description
1 polymer ?
#
loop_
_entity_poly.entity_id
_entity_poly.type
_entity_poly.pdbx_seq_one_letter_code
_entity_poly.pdbx_strand_id
1 'polypeptide(L)'
;MAFNKKFKFDKYILILGLATFLFACFELFRNYGQNGQIINEITAKQIKPQIFLFQFQNMTILFTMILMNFIMYMIVKEKRYLLHSLYLLVMLLFLLQISGVLNFIVSLSILSVQSFMENFIYLITAVEAVIFTSVIMSEIKSEKLNIQELELEAKTDKLTGLYNRNYFDKVILPQVYEYEQDRKNISLFMLDIDHFKNINDTLGHNVGDILLSELANIITSSVRKQDCIIRWGGEEFIIVMFETNIYDAAVLAEKTREIIENYDFEYVKHITVSIGVTEKCISDTNESWVKKADEAMYRAKSDGRNRISVNFSNILPIKINWSSIFDCKNYQINTEHRELVFLMNKMIEEWSIDGREDTFFNLFEQLLASTKIHFANEEIILEKKEYPLLEIHKHMHQLILQEADEIKNLLINHQICPLKVIEFLIDIVVGHMISEDIGFYKYL
;
A
#
# COMPACT_ATOMS: atom_id res chain seq x y z
N MET A 1 -22.61 24.89 15.58
CA MET A 1 -23.94 25.54 15.80
C MET A 1 -24.89 25.47 14.60
N ALA A 2 -24.42 25.33 13.34
CA ALA A 2 -25.28 25.25 12.15
C ALA A 2 -26.01 23.89 11.95
N PHE A 3 -25.45 22.79 12.44
CA PHE A 3 -26.02 21.43 12.33
C PHE A 3 -27.37 21.29 13.07
N ASN A 4 -27.48 21.95 14.23
CA ASN A 4 -28.68 21.87 15.10
C ASN A 4 -29.86 22.73 14.58
N LYS A 5 -29.60 23.70 13.70
CA LYS A 5 -30.65 24.51 13.04
C LYS A 5 -31.26 23.79 11.84
N LYS A 6 -30.44 23.05 11.07
CA LYS A 6 -30.89 22.32 9.86
C LYS A 6 -31.78 21.13 10.23
N PHE A 7 -31.40 20.36 11.24
CA PHE A 7 -32.19 19.23 11.75
C PHE A 7 -33.54 19.65 12.37
N LYS A 8 -33.62 20.86 12.96
CA LYS A 8 -34.90 21.42 13.43
C LYS A 8 -35.82 21.76 12.26
N PHE A 9 -35.28 22.30 11.16
CA PHE A 9 -36.07 22.71 9.99
C PHE A 9 -36.76 21.52 9.32
N ASP A 10 -36.05 20.39 9.18
CA ASP A 10 -36.59 19.16 8.59
C ASP A 10 -37.74 18.55 9.41
N LYS A 11 -37.71 18.72 10.75
CA LYS A 11 -38.76 18.25 11.67
C LYS A 11 -40.05 19.04 11.53
N TYR A 12 -39.98 20.35 11.29
CA TYR A 12 -41.17 21.19 11.08
C TYR A 12 -41.85 20.90 9.74
N ILE A 13 -41.09 20.57 8.70
CA ILE A 13 -41.63 20.15 7.40
C ILE A 13 -42.37 18.82 7.53
N LEU A 14 -41.82 17.85 8.29
CA LEU A 14 -42.49 16.58 8.57
C LEU A 14 -43.83 16.78 9.30
N ILE A 15 -43.86 17.65 10.33
CA ILE A 15 -45.07 17.97 11.09
C ILE A 15 -46.10 18.67 10.20
N LEU A 16 -45.67 19.58 9.32
CA LEU A 16 -46.54 20.28 8.38
C LEU A 16 -47.13 19.34 7.32
N GLY A 17 -46.34 18.38 6.82
CA GLY A 17 -46.79 17.33 5.90
C GLY A 17 -47.81 16.38 6.53
N LEU A 18 -47.58 15.97 7.79
CA LEU A 18 -48.53 15.16 8.55
C LEU A 18 -49.83 15.92 8.87
N ALA A 19 -49.72 17.21 9.23
CA ALA A 19 -50.88 18.05 9.53
C ALA A 19 -51.74 18.31 8.28
N THR A 20 -51.12 18.55 7.11
CA THR A 20 -51.82 18.72 5.83
C THR A 20 -52.47 17.43 5.36
N PHE A 21 -51.83 16.27 5.57
CA PHE A 21 -52.43 14.96 5.30
C PHE A 21 -53.65 14.68 6.20
N LEU A 22 -53.52 14.90 7.51
CA LEU A 22 -54.64 14.75 8.45
C LEU A 22 -55.78 15.71 8.15
N PHE A 23 -55.47 16.94 7.72
CA PHE A 23 -56.47 17.92 7.30
C PHE A 23 -57.19 17.50 6.01
N ALA A 24 -56.47 16.97 5.02
CA ALA A 24 -57.07 16.44 3.80
C ALA A 24 -57.98 15.23 4.07
N CYS A 25 -57.57 14.33 4.96
CA CYS A 25 -58.40 13.21 5.43
C CYS A 25 -59.66 13.69 6.17
N PHE A 26 -59.54 14.75 6.98
CA PHE A 26 -60.66 15.36 7.70
C PHE A 26 -61.67 16.03 6.75
N GLU A 27 -61.20 16.80 5.77
CA GLU A 27 -62.08 17.44 4.77
C GLU A 27 -62.80 16.43 3.87
N LEU A 28 -62.15 15.29 3.55
CA LEU A 28 -62.81 14.17 2.87
C LEU A 28 -63.93 13.57 3.71
N PHE A 29 -63.69 13.36 5.01
CA PHE A 29 -64.71 12.88 5.94
C PHE A 29 -65.87 13.89 6.09
N ARG A 30 -65.56 15.19 6.10
CA ARG A 30 -66.56 16.27 6.17
C ARG A 30 -67.42 16.34 4.92
N ASN A 31 -66.81 16.26 3.73
CA ASN A 31 -67.52 16.27 2.44
C ASN A 31 -68.36 15.00 2.21
N TYR A 32 -67.93 13.86 2.76
CA TYR A 32 -68.72 12.63 2.77
C TYR A 32 -70.05 12.80 3.54
N GLY A 33 -70.03 13.59 4.62
CA GLY A 33 -71.23 13.93 5.40
C GLY A 33 -72.18 14.94 4.74
N GLN A 34 -71.65 15.93 4.01
CA GLN A 34 -72.48 17.02 3.44
C GLN A 34 -73.13 16.70 2.10
N ASN A 35 -72.51 15.89 1.23
CA ASN A 35 -73.09 15.48 -0.06
C ASN A 35 -74.15 14.35 0.07
N GLY A 36 -74.75 14.23 1.26
CA GLY A 36 -75.76 13.25 1.65
C GLY A 36 -77.10 13.38 0.94
N GLN A 37 -77.50 14.59 0.52
CA GLN A 37 -78.91 14.91 0.32
C GLN A 37 -79.46 14.90 -1.12
N ILE A 38 -78.66 14.60 -2.16
CA ILE A 38 -79.10 14.83 -3.57
C ILE A 38 -79.07 13.56 -4.48
N ILE A 39 -78.95 12.34 -3.94
CA ILE A 39 -78.96 11.12 -4.79
C ILE A 39 -79.90 10.08 -4.18
N ASN A 40 -80.80 9.50 -5.01
CA ASN A 40 -81.74 8.45 -4.64
C ASN A 40 -81.09 7.38 -3.73
N GLU A 41 -81.80 7.00 -2.66
CA GLU A 41 -81.26 6.22 -1.53
C GLU A 41 -80.63 4.87 -1.92
N ILE A 42 -81.02 4.28 -3.05
CA ILE A 42 -80.53 2.97 -3.52
C ILE A 42 -79.18 3.10 -4.25
N THR A 43 -79.03 4.07 -5.16
CA THR A 43 -77.76 4.33 -5.88
C THR A 43 -76.72 5.00 -4.97
N ALA A 44 -77.16 5.86 -4.05
CA ALA A 44 -76.28 6.47 -3.05
C ALA A 44 -75.64 5.43 -2.10
N LYS A 45 -76.36 4.35 -1.75
CA LYS A 45 -75.85 3.31 -0.83
C LYS A 45 -74.76 2.43 -1.44
N GLN A 46 -74.80 2.17 -2.75
CA GLN A 46 -73.83 1.30 -3.43
C GLN A 46 -72.63 2.07 -3.99
N ILE A 47 -72.85 3.28 -4.51
CA ILE A 47 -71.81 4.04 -5.22
C ILE A 47 -70.91 4.85 -4.27
N LYS A 48 -71.47 5.41 -3.17
CA LYS A 48 -70.71 6.25 -2.23
C LYS A 48 -69.54 5.53 -1.54
N PRO A 49 -69.68 4.26 -1.07
CA PRO A 49 -68.55 3.55 -0.47
C PRO A 49 -67.43 3.29 -1.47
N GLN A 50 -67.75 2.99 -2.73
CA GLN A 50 -66.76 2.74 -3.78
C GLN A 50 -66.00 4.00 -4.17
N ILE A 51 -66.69 5.14 -4.30
CA ILE A 51 -66.05 6.45 -4.54
C ILE A 51 -65.14 6.81 -3.36
N PHE A 52 -65.58 6.57 -2.13
CA PHE A 52 -64.78 6.85 -0.93
C PHE A 52 -63.52 5.97 -0.86
N LEU A 53 -63.65 4.66 -1.06
CA LEU A 53 -62.52 3.72 -1.11
C LEU A 53 -61.52 4.11 -2.21
N PHE A 54 -62.00 4.51 -3.38
CA PHE A 54 -61.16 4.95 -4.49
C PHE A 54 -60.41 6.26 -4.18
N GLN A 55 -61.11 7.27 -3.64
CA GLN A 55 -60.46 8.52 -3.20
C GLN A 55 -59.43 8.27 -2.10
N PHE A 56 -59.74 7.38 -1.16
CA PHE A 56 -58.82 6.99 -0.10
C PHE A 56 -57.57 6.27 -0.65
N GLN A 57 -57.74 5.34 -1.59
CA GLN A 57 -56.62 4.67 -2.26
C GLN A 57 -55.73 5.67 -3.01
N ASN A 58 -56.30 6.58 -3.80
CA ASN A 58 -55.52 7.59 -4.53
C ASN A 58 -54.75 8.53 -3.60
N MET A 59 -55.36 8.96 -2.48
CA MET A 59 -54.68 9.79 -1.48
C MET A 59 -53.55 9.03 -0.77
N THR A 60 -53.74 7.73 -0.53
CA THR A 60 -52.71 6.88 0.06
C THR A 60 -51.52 6.73 -0.90
N ILE A 61 -51.77 6.50 -2.18
CA ILE A 61 -50.73 6.41 -3.23
C ILE A 61 -49.99 7.76 -3.35
N LEU A 62 -50.72 8.87 -3.38
CA LEU A 62 -50.10 10.19 -3.45
C LEU A 62 -49.20 10.46 -2.23
N PHE A 63 -49.66 10.09 -1.03
CA PHE A 63 -48.91 10.28 0.20
C PHE A 63 -47.64 9.41 0.24
N THR A 64 -47.73 8.12 -0.12
CA THR A 64 -46.56 7.24 -0.14
C THR A 64 -45.51 7.70 -1.16
N MET A 65 -45.94 8.28 -2.29
CA MET A 65 -45.02 8.82 -3.30
C MET A 65 -44.37 10.15 -2.87
N ILE A 66 -45.11 11.04 -2.20
CA ILE A 66 -44.52 12.24 -1.60
C ILE A 66 -43.49 11.84 -0.54
N LEU A 67 -43.83 10.85 0.30
CA LEU A 67 -42.93 10.34 1.34
C LEU A 67 -41.67 9.71 0.74
N MET A 68 -41.81 8.88 -0.31
CA MET A 68 -40.68 8.30 -1.04
C MET A 68 -39.78 9.38 -1.67
N ASN A 69 -40.36 10.40 -2.31
CA ASN A 69 -39.59 11.50 -2.88
C ASN A 69 -38.87 12.33 -1.81
N PHE A 70 -39.49 12.54 -0.65
CA PHE A 70 -38.85 13.19 0.49
C PHE A 70 -37.69 12.37 1.05
N ILE A 71 -37.87 11.05 1.22
CA ILE A 71 -36.80 10.14 1.64
C ILE A 71 -35.64 10.19 0.63
N MET A 72 -35.94 10.17 -0.67
CA MET A 72 -34.93 10.28 -1.73
C MET A 72 -34.14 11.60 -1.68
N TYR A 73 -34.83 12.73 -1.44
CA TYR A 73 -34.16 14.02 -1.24
C TYR A 73 -33.19 13.98 -0.03
N MET A 74 -33.61 13.35 1.06
CA MET A 74 -32.79 13.23 2.26
C MET A 74 -31.56 12.33 2.06
N ILE A 75 -31.65 11.30 1.21
CA ILE A 75 -30.57 10.37 0.90
C ILE A 75 -29.56 10.98 -0.07
N VAL A 76 -30.03 11.48 -1.22
CA VAL A 76 -29.16 11.84 -2.36
C VAL A 76 -28.53 13.23 -2.20
N LYS A 77 -29.12 14.13 -1.38
CA LYS A 77 -28.61 15.48 -1.07
C LYS A 77 -28.26 16.39 -2.26
N GLU A 78 -28.59 16.00 -3.49
CA GLU A 78 -28.41 16.82 -4.69
C GLU A 78 -29.72 17.46 -5.17
N LYS A 79 -29.67 18.77 -5.45
CA LYS A 79 -30.85 19.57 -5.84
C LYS A 79 -31.47 19.18 -7.18
N ARG A 80 -30.74 18.51 -8.08
CA ARG A 80 -31.23 18.17 -9.44
C ARG A 80 -32.29 17.07 -9.40
N TYR A 81 -32.16 16.12 -8.48
CA TYR A 81 -33.14 15.04 -8.28
C TYR A 81 -34.45 15.53 -7.64
N LEU A 82 -34.42 16.63 -6.88
CA LEU A 82 -35.63 17.28 -6.37
C LEU A 82 -36.51 17.80 -7.51
N LEU A 83 -35.90 18.29 -8.59
CA LEU A 83 -36.63 18.80 -9.75
C LEU A 83 -37.30 17.67 -10.55
N HIS A 84 -36.60 16.55 -10.75
CA HIS A 84 -37.15 15.37 -11.43
C HIS A 84 -38.25 14.67 -10.63
N SER A 85 -38.11 14.57 -9.31
CA SER A 85 -39.14 14.03 -8.42
C SER A 85 -40.39 14.91 -8.38
N LEU A 86 -40.24 16.23 -8.33
CA LEU A 86 -41.38 17.16 -8.45
C LEU A 86 -42.07 17.05 -9.81
N TYR A 87 -41.31 16.90 -10.91
CA TYR A 87 -41.87 16.73 -12.24
C TYR A 87 -42.70 15.43 -12.35
N LEU A 88 -42.18 14.31 -11.85
CA LEU A 88 -42.89 13.02 -11.80
C LEU A 88 -44.16 13.11 -10.93
N LEU A 89 -44.09 13.78 -9.78
CA LEU A 89 -45.24 14.00 -8.91
C LEU A 89 -46.34 14.82 -9.62
N VAL A 90 -45.98 15.87 -10.35
CA VAL A 90 -46.93 16.70 -11.12
C VAL A 90 -47.55 15.91 -12.26
N MET A 91 -46.76 15.11 -13.00
CA MET A 91 -47.27 14.23 -14.06
C MET A 91 -48.25 13.20 -13.52
N LEU A 92 -47.96 12.60 -12.37
CA LEU A 92 -48.82 11.60 -11.74
C LEU A 92 -50.11 12.23 -11.19
N LEU A 93 -50.03 13.41 -10.55
CA LEU A 93 -51.21 14.17 -10.12
C LEU A 93 -52.13 14.50 -11.31
N PHE A 94 -51.54 14.83 -12.46
CA PHE A 94 -52.28 15.07 -13.70
C PHE A 94 -52.95 13.78 -14.22
N LEU A 95 -52.25 12.64 -14.20
CA LEU A 95 -52.80 11.34 -14.57
C LEU A 95 -53.93 10.88 -13.62
N LEU A 96 -53.81 11.15 -12.32
CA LEU A 96 -54.86 10.86 -11.32
C LEU A 96 -56.09 11.77 -11.50
N GLN A 97 -55.90 13.02 -11.91
CA GLN A 97 -57.02 13.90 -12.28
C GLN A 97 -57.73 13.40 -13.54
N ILE A 98 -56.97 12.97 -14.55
CA ILE A 98 -57.53 12.38 -15.77
C ILE A 98 -58.26 11.06 -15.46
N SER A 99 -57.72 10.20 -14.59
CA SER A 99 -58.37 8.94 -14.19
C SER A 99 -59.64 9.17 -13.37
N GLY A 100 -59.69 10.21 -12.53
CA GLY A 100 -60.89 10.61 -11.80
C GLY A 100 -62.00 11.11 -12.73
N VAL A 101 -61.65 11.91 -13.74
CA VAL A 101 -62.59 12.40 -14.77
C VAL A 101 -63.06 11.24 -15.67
N LEU A 102 -62.16 10.34 -16.06
CA LEU A 102 -62.51 9.15 -16.83
C LEU A 102 -63.37 8.17 -16.03
N ASN A 103 -63.11 7.94 -14.75
CA ASN A 103 -63.95 7.08 -13.90
C ASN A 103 -65.33 7.69 -13.63
N PHE A 104 -65.46 9.02 -13.59
CA PHE A 104 -66.76 9.67 -13.58
C PHE A 104 -67.54 9.41 -14.88
N ILE A 105 -66.86 9.49 -16.03
CA ILE A 105 -67.43 9.17 -17.36
C ILE A 105 -67.75 7.66 -17.49
N VAL A 106 -66.93 6.78 -16.90
CA VAL A 106 -67.00 5.30 -16.97
C VAL A 106 -67.94 4.72 -15.92
N SER A 107 -68.32 5.47 -14.87
CA SER A 107 -69.41 5.07 -13.96
C SER A 107 -70.75 4.86 -14.66
N LEU A 108 -70.86 5.31 -15.92
CA LEU A 108 -71.96 5.03 -16.85
C LEU A 108 -71.73 3.80 -17.78
N SER A 109 -70.55 3.17 -17.85
CA SER A 109 -70.30 1.97 -18.67
C SER A 109 -69.10 1.07 -18.26
N ILE A 110 -69.42 -0.16 -17.81
CA ILE A 110 -68.73 -1.48 -17.86
C ILE A 110 -67.23 -1.61 -17.44
N LEU A 111 -67.01 -2.45 -16.41
CA LEU A 111 -65.78 -3.09 -15.83
C LEU A 111 -64.49 -3.21 -16.68
N SER A 112 -64.57 -3.26 -18.01
CA SER A 112 -63.44 -3.43 -18.92
C SER A 112 -62.43 -2.27 -18.92
N VAL A 113 -62.91 -1.03 -18.74
CA VAL A 113 -62.04 0.16 -18.72
C VAL A 113 -61.22 0.23 -17.44
N GLN A 114 -61.76 -0.26 -16.32
CA GLN A 114 -61.07 -0.27 -15.04
C GLN A 114 -59.86 -1.22 -15.05
N SER A 115 -60.01 -2.43 -15.59
CA SER A 115 -58.89 -3.38 -15.72
C SER A 115 -57.79 -2.88 -16.66
N PHE A 116 -58.16 -2.17 -17.75
CA PHE A 116 -57.17 -1.54 -18.64
C PHE A 116 -56.35 -0.47 -17.92
N MET A 117 -57.00 0.38 -17.12
CA MET A 117 -56.33 1.44 -16.36
C MET A 117 -55.40 0.86 -15.28
N GLU A 118 -55.80 -0.20 -14.57
CA GLU A 118 -54.94 -0.89 -13.59
C GLU A 118 -53.67 -1.44 -14.26
N ASN A 119 -53.81 -2.16 -15.37
CA ASN A 119 -52.67 -2.71 -16.12
C ASN A 119 -51.74 -1.61 -16.64
N PHE A 120 -52.29 -0.47 -17.07
CA PHE A 120 -51.51 0.68 -17.52
C PHE A 120 -50.71 1.32 -16.38
N ILE A 121 -51.29 1.44 -15.18
CA ILE A 121 -50.59 1.90 -13.97
C ILE A 121 -49.48 0.93 -13.58
N TYR A 122 -49.73 -0.38 -13.61
CA TYR A 122 -48.70 -1.39 -13.35
C TYR A 122 -47.54 -1.31 -14.35
N LEU A 123 -47.83 -1.07 -15.64
CA LEU A 123 -46.80 -0.91 -16.65
C LEU A 123 -45.94 0.34 -16.41
N ILE A 124 -46.57 1.49 -16.11
CA ILE A 124 -45.85 2.73 -15.80
C ILE A 124 -44.97 2.56 -14.56
N THR A 125 -45.52 2.00 -13.48
CA THR A 125 -44.78 1.78 -12.23
C THR A 125 -43.61 0.81 -12.42
N ALA A 126 -43.77 -0.24 -13.24
CA ALA A 126 -42.68 -1.14 -13.60
C ALA A 126 -41.58 -0.42 -14.40
N VAL A 127 -41.94 0.40 -15.39
CA VAL A 127 -40.97 1.19 -16.19
C VAL A 127 -40.23 2.19 -15.30
N GLU A 128 -40.93 2.90 -14.43
CA GLU A 128 -40.34 3.82 -13.46
C GLU A 128 -39.36 3.10 -12.52
N ALA A 129 -39.73 1.91 -12.01
CA ALA A 129 -38.85 1.12 -11.16
C ALA A 129 -37.57 0.65 -11.90
N VAL A 130 -37.68 0.29 -13.18
CA VAL A 130 -36.51 -0.09 -14.00
C VAL A 130 -35.59 1.11 -14.24
N ILE A 131 -36.16 2.26 -14.61
CA ILE A 131 -35.37 3.49 -14.81
C ILE A 131 -34.70 3.88 -13.48
N PHE A 132 -35.44 3.87 -12.39
CA PHE A 132 -34.93 4.20 -11.05
C PHE A 132 -33.77 3.28 -10.65
N THR A 133 -33.95 1.96 -10.76
CA THR A 133 -32.89 1.00 -10.43
C THR A 133 -31.66 1.16 -11.33
N SER A 134 -31.84 1.47 -12.62
CA SER A 134 -30.72 1.71 -13.54
C SER A 134 -29.88 2.95 -13.16
N VAL A 135 -30.53 4.04 -12.74
CA VAL A 135 -29.86 5.27 -12.30
C VAL A 135 -29.07 5.03 -11.01
N ILE A 136 -29.69 4.37 -10.02
CA ILE A 136 -29.02 4.03 -8.76
C ILE A 136 -27.81 3.12 -9.00
N MET A 137 -27.94 2.11 -9.87
CA MET A 137 -26.82 1.23 -10.22
C MET A 137 -25.69 1.98 -10.93
N SER A 138 -26.01 2.96 -11.78
CA SER A 138 -25.02 3.81 -12.43
C SER A 138 -24.24 4.65 -11.42
N GLU A 139 -24.94 5.26 -10.45
CA GLU A 139 -24.31 6.11 -9.42
C GLU A 139 -23.43 5.30 -8.46
N ILE A 140 -23.90 4.14 -8.02
CA ILE A 140 -23.08 3.22 -7.19
C ILE A 140 -21.83 2.79 -7.96
N LYS A 141 -21.93 2.58 -9.27
CA LYS A 141 -20.79 2.20 -10.11
C LYS A 141 -19.78 3.35 -10.25
N SER A 142 -20.23 4.59 -10.49
CA SER A 142 -19.33 5.74 -10.57
C SER A 142 -18.64 6.02 -9.24
N GLU A 143 -19.36 5.93 -8.12
CA GLU A 143 -18.78 6.12 -6.79
C GLU A 143 -17.73 5.05 -6.47
N LYS A 144 -18.00 3.78 -6.81
CA LYS A 144 -17.01 2.70 -6.68
C LYS A 144 -15.76 2.93 -7.52
N LEU A 145 -15.91 3.38 -8.77
CA LEU A 145 -14.77 3.69 -9.64
C LEU A 145 -13.93 4.85 -9.08
N ASN A 146 -14.59 5.92 -8.63
CA ASN A 146 -13.90 7.04 -7.98
C ASN A 146 -13.14 6.60 -6.72
N ILE A 147 -13.73 5.74 -5.88
CA ILE A 147 -13.05 5.20 -4.70
C ILE A 147 -11.84 4.37 -5.12
N GLN A 148 -11.96 3.52 -6.14
CA GLN A 148 -10.84 2.73 -6.65
C GLN A 148 -9.70 3.60 -7.21
N GLU A 149 -10.03 4.66 -7.94
CA GLU A 149 -9.05 5.59 -8.48
C GLU A 149 -8.35 6.37 -7.35
N LEU A 150 -9.12 6.86 -6.37
CA LEU A 150 -8.58 7.49 -5.15
C LEU A 150 -7.70 6.53 -4.35
N GLU A 151 -8.07 5.25 -4.28
CA GLU A 151 -7.25 4.23 -3.64
C GLU A 151 -5.95 3.95 -4.39
N LEU A 152 -5.97 3.93 -5.73
CA LEU A 152 -4.77 3.75 -6.55
C LEU A 152 -3.83 4.95 -6.38
N GLU A 153 -4.37 6.17 -6.47
CA GLU A 153 -3.61 7.41 -6.23
C GLU A 153 -3.06 7.47 -4.80
N ALA A 154 -3.78 6.93 -3.82
CA ALA A 154 -3.31 6.88 -2.44
C ALA A 154 -2.19 5.86 -2.22
N LYS A 155 -2.05 4.84 -3.09
CA LYS A 155 -1.12 3.72 -2.95
C LYS A 155 0.14 3.84 -3.83
N THR A 156 0.07 4.61 -4.90
CA THR A 156 1.17 4.72 -5.89
C THR A 156 1.77 6.12 -5.92
N ASP A 157 3.02 6.21 -6.35
CA ASP A 157 3.72 7.46 -6.65
C ASP A 157 3.43 7.87 -8.10
N LYS A 158 2.93 9.10 -8.30
CA LYS A 158 2.46 9.54 -9.64
C LYS A 158 3.57 9.66 -10.68
N LEU A 159 4.82 9.87 -10.26
CA LEU A 159 5.95 10.04 -11.17
C LEU A 159 6.51 8.70 -11.64
N THR A 160 6.70 7.77 -10.72
CA THR A 160 7.39 6.50 -10.98
C THR A 160 6.43 5.34 -11.22
N GLY A 161 5.17 5.45 -10.83
CA GLY A 161 4.19 4.36 -10.86
C GLY A 161 4.42 3.28 -9.81
N LEU A 162 5.50 3.38 -9.01
CA LEU A 162 5.81 2.48 -7.91
C LEU A 162 4.85 2.68 -6.74
N TYR A 163 4.89 1.78 -5.76
CA TYR A 163 4.18 2.02 -4.51
C TYR A 163 4.78 3.20 -3.76
N ASN A 164 3.95 3.91 -3.00
CA ASN A 164 4.39 5.03 -2.18
C ASN A 164 4.55 4.59 -0.71
N ARG A 165 5.11 5.48 0.11
CA ARG A 165 5.27 5.25 1.57
C ARG A 165 3.97 4.86 2.28
N ASN A 166 2.82 5.42 1.90
CA ASN A 166 1.54 5.03 2.52
C ASN A 166 1.18 3.57 2.26
N TYR A 167 1.54 3.02 1.09
CA TYR A 167 1.35 1.60 0.79
C TYR A 167 2.24 0.72 1.66
N PHE A 168 3.51 1.11 1.86
CA PHE A 168 4.40 0.42 2.78
C PHE A 168 3.79 0.33 4.18
N ASP A 169 3.37 1.47 4.74
CA ASP A 169 2.85 1.53 6.11
C ASP A 169 1.54 0.75 6.29
N LYS A 170 0.62 0.81 5.31
CA LYS A 170 -0.73 0.25 5.44
C LYS A 170 -0.89 -1.17 4.92
N VAL A 171 -0.04 -1.61 4.00
CA VAL A 171 -0.20 -2.89 3.30
C VAL A 171 0.99 -3.82 3.53
N ILE A 172 2.21 -3.31 3.43
CA ILE A 172 3.40 -4.15 3.56
C ILE A 172 3.70 -4.48 5.02
N LEU A 173 3.68 -3.51 5.94
CA LEU A 173 3.97 -3.78 7.35
C LEU A 173 3.04 -4.85 7.99
N PRO A 174 1.73 -4.89 7.70
CA PRO A 174 0.88 -6.01 8.14
C PRO A 174 1.29 -7.37 7.56
N GLN A 175 1.68 -7.44 6.28
CA GLN A 175 2.14 -8.68 5.66
C GLN A 175 3.48 -9.14 6.27
N VAL A 176 4.38 -8.19 6.56
CA VAL A 176 5.65 -8.48 7.24
C VAL A 176 5.40 -9.19 8.57
N TYR A 177 4.43 -8.71 9.36
CA TYR A 177 4.05 -9.34 10.62
C TYR A 177 3.57 -10.81 10.45
N GLU A 178 2.84 -11.13 9.37
CA GLU A 178 2.42 -12.50 9.07
C GLU A 178 3.63 -13.41 8.78
N TYR A 179 4.58 -12.94 7.98
CA TYR A 179 5.80 -13.69 7.66
C TYR A 179 6.71 -13.88 8.87
N GLU A 180 6.76 -12.93 9.80
CA GLU A 180 7.49 -13.06 11.06
C GLU A 180 6.92 -14.17 11.95
N GLN A 181 5.59 -14.29 12.04
CA GLN A 181 4.94 -15.36 12.81
C GLN A 181 5.29 -16.75 12.25
N ASP A 182 5.44 -16.85 10.92
CA ASP A 182 5.84 -18.07 10.21
C ASP A 182 7.36 -18.33 10.26
N ARG A 183 8.14 -17.49 10.97
CA ARG A 183 9.62 -17.54 11.05
C ARG A 183 10.31 -17.52 9.69
N LYS A 184 9.74 -16.81 8.72
CA LYS A 184 10.33 -16.62 7.40
C LYS A 184 11.24 -15.41 7.40
N ASN A 185 12.37 -15.48 6.70
CA ASN A 185 13.29 -14.35 6.57
C ASN A 185 12.65 -13.25 5.72
N ILE A 186 12.81 -12.00 6.14
CA ILE A 186 12.34 -10.82 5.42
C ILE A 186 13.46 -9.80 5.46
N SER A 187 13.86 -9.32 4.30
CA SER A 187 14.90 -8.30 4.19
C SER A 187 14.36 -7.06 3.51
N LEU A 188 14.98 -5.91 3.78
CA LEU A 188 14.82 -4.74 2.94
C LEU A 188 16.18 -4.16 2.57
N PHE A 189 16.24 -3.55 1.40
CA PHE A 189 17.28 -2.57 1.13
C PHE A 189 16.69 -1.21 0.78
N MET A 190 17.39 -0.17 1.22
CA MET A 190 17.10 1.22 0.88
C MET A 190 18.19 1.74 -0.04
N LEU A 191 17.77 2.39 -1.12
CA LEU A 191 18.61 2.87 -2.21
C LEU A 191 18.41 4.38 -2.35
N ASP A 192 19.51 5.10 -2.57
CA ASP A 192 19.50 6.52 -2.87
C ASP A 192 20.48 6.84 -4.03
N ILE A 193 20.07 7.77 -4.90
CA ILE A 193 20.84 8.19 -6.07
C ILE A 193 21.97 9.14 -5.66
N ASP A 194 23.20 8.73 -5.95
CA ASP A 194 24.37 9.53 -5.64
C ASP A 194 24.36 10.85 -6.42
N HIS A 195 24.56 11.96 -5.70
CA HIS A 195 24.63 13.31 -6.27
C HIS A 195 23.37 13.74 -7.06
N PHE A 196 22.19 13.20 -6.76
CA PHE A 196 20.94 13.56 -7.46
C PHE A 196 20.63 15.06 -7.46
N LYS A 197 20.92 15.75 -6.34
CA LYS A 197 20.79 17.21 -6.28
C LYS A 197 21.61 17.93 -7.35
N ASN A 198 22.84 17.48 -7.64
CA ASN A 198 23.67 18.09 -8.67
C ASN A 198 23.06 17.90 -10.07
N ILE A 199 22.39 16.77 -10.31
CA ILE A 199 21.68 16.50 -11.57
C ILE A 199 20.54 17.51 -11.72
N ASN A 200 19.72 17.68 -10.69
CA ASN A 200 18.63 18.67 -10.69
C ASN A 200 19.14 20.10 -10.87
N ASP A 201 20.22 20.47 -10.18
CA ASP A 201 20.79 21.82 -10.23
C ASP A 201 21.44 22.12 -11.59
N THR A 202 21.93 21.09 -12.30
CA THR A 202 22.64 21.26 -13.60
C THR A 202 21.72 21.12 -14.80
N LEU A 203 20.78 20.17 -14.77
CA LEU A 203 19.94 19.79 -15.92
C LEU A 203 18.45 20.11 -15.72
N GLY A 204 18.08 20.57 -14.53
CA GLY A 204 16.71 20.93 -14.16
C GLY A 204 15.87 19.76 -13.68
N HIS A 205 14.83 20.07 -12.89
CA HIS A 205 13.95 19.08 -12.27
C HIS A 205 13.25 18.13 -13.27
N ASN A 206 12.92 18.60 -14.47
CA ASN A 206 12.30 17.75 -15.49
C ASN A 206 13.20 16.56 -15.89
N VAL A 207 14.51 16.77 -15.94
CA VAL A 207 15.48 15.70 -16.24
C VAL A 207 15.63 14.76 -15.05
N GLY A 208 15.63 15.30 -13.82
CA GLY A 208 15.59 14.49 -12.61
C GLY A 208 14.34 13.61 -12.53
N ASP A 209 13.18 14.13 -12.93
CA ASP A 209 11.92 13.39 -12.96
C ASP A 209 11.96 12.23 -13.96
N ILE A 210 12.49 12.46 -15.17
CA ILE A 210 12.70 11.41 -16.17
C ILE A 210 13.65 10.34 -15.65
N LEU A 211 14.77 10.75 -15.05
CA LEU A 211 15.74 9.84 -14.43
C LEU A 211 15.09 8.93 -13.38
N LEU A 212 14.23 9.49 -12.52
CA LEU A 212 13.52 8.72 -11.50
C LEU A 212 12.55 7.71 -12.11
N SER A 213 11.84 8.07 -13.18
CA SER A 213 10.97 7.14 -13.91
C SER A 213 11.75 6.04 -14.63
N GLU A 214 12.91 6.35 -15.23
CA GLU A 214 13.81 5.34 -15.82
C GLU A 214 14.34 4.38 -14.76
N LEU A 215 14.84 4.91 -13.63
CA LEU A 215 15.35 4.11 -12.52
C LEU A 215 14.29 3.17 -11.96
N ALA A 216 13.06 3.65 -11.79
CA ALA A 216 11.94 2.83 -11.33
C ALA A 216 11.68 1.61 -12.23
N ASN A 217 11.77 1.78 -13.55
CA ASN A 217 11.63 0.68 -14.51
C ASN A 217 12.79 -0.31 -14.40
N ILE A 218 14.02 0.18 -14.23
CA ILE A 218 15.22 -0.66 -14.05
C ILE A 218 15.06 -1.54 -12.81
N ILE A 219 14.73 -0.94 -11.65
CA ILE A 219 14.54 -1.67 -10.38
C ILE A 219 13.39 -2.69 -10.52
N THR A 220 12.29 -2.32 -11.18
CA THR A 220 11.15 -3.22 -11.42
C THR A 220 11.54 -4.44 -12.25
N SER A 221 12.48 -4.28 -13.18
CA SER A 221 12.99 -5.39 -13.99
C SER A 221 14.05 -6.25 -13.28
N SER A 222 14.68 -5.74 -12.22
CA SER A 222 15.77 -6.43 -11.52
C SER A 222 15.31 -7.30 -10.36
N VAL A 223 14.12 -7.06 -9.80
CA VAL A 223 13.58 -7.77 -8.62
C VAL A 223 12.49 -8.78 -8.96
N ARG A 224 12.12 -9.66 -8.02
CA ARG A 224 11.09 -10.69 -8.24
C ARG A 224 9.70 -10.07 -8.15
N LYS A 225 8.70 -10.69 -8.79
CA LYS A 225 7.29 -10.24 -8.73
C LYS A 225 6.71 -10.19 -7.31
N GLN A 226 7.25 -10.99 -6.39
CA GLN A 226 6.82 -11.03 -5.00
C GLN A 226 7.43 -9.92 -4.14
N ASP A 227 8.53 -9.31 -4.61
CA ASP A 227 9.20 -8.23 -3.91
C ASP A 227 8.43 -6.93 -4.12
N CYS A 228 8.41 -6.07 -3.11
CA CYS A 228 7.69 -4.80 -3.15
C CYS A 228 8.67 -3.64 -3.33
N ILE A 229 8.47 -2.83 -4.37
CA ILE A 229 9.27 -1.63 -4.62
C ILE A 229 8.45 -0.40 -4.25
N ILE A 230 9.01 0.44 -3.40
CA ILE A 230 8.40 1.64 -2.88
C ILE A 230 9.31 2.83 -3.14
N ARG A 231 8.76 3.92 -3.67
CA ARG A 231 9.44 5.22 -3.60
C ARG A 231 9.21 5.81 -2.23
N TRP A 232 10.27 5.90 -1.42
CA TRP A 232 10.19 6.32 -0.03
C TRP A 232 10.02 7.85 0.10
N GLY A 233 10.75 8.60 -0.73
CA GLY A 233 10.65 10.05 -0.86
C GLY A 233 11.78 10.60 -1.72
N GLY A 234 11.54 11.68 -2.48
CA GLY A 234 12.58 12.28 -3.33
C GLY A 234 13.22 11.27 -4.28
N GLU A 235 14.50 11.00 -4.08
CA GLU A 235 15.37 10.05 -4.77
C GLU A 235 15.59 8.71 -4.04
N GLU A 236 14.88 8.47 -2.94
CA GLU A 236 15.01 7.29 -2.10
C GLU A 236 13.98 6.21 -2.48
N PHE A 237 14.46 4.97 -2.56
CA PHE A 237 13.66 3.79 -2.89
C PHE A 237 13.86 2.70 -1.82
N ILE A 238 12.78 2.03 -1.45
CA ILE A 238 12.79 0.86 -0.57
C ILE A 238 12.35 -0.35 -1.37
N ILE A 239 13.10 -1.44 -1.25
CA ILE A 239 12.75 -2.74 -1.80
C ILE A 239 12.59 -3.71 -0.63
N VAL A 240 11.41 -4.29 -0.48
CA VAL A 240 11.10 -5.30 0.53
C VAL A 240 11.08 -6.67 -0.13
N MET A 241 11.92 -7.59 0.36
CA MET A 241 12.10 -8.94 -0.16
C MET A 241 11.57 -9.95 0.85
N PHE A 242 10.52 -10.68 0.45
CA PHE A 242 9.93 -11.73 1.27
C PHE A 242 10.67 -13.06 1.06
N GLU A 243 10.76 -13.87 2.12
CA GLU A 243 11.47 -15.16 2.14
C GLU A 243 12.93 -15.03 1.70
N THR A 244 13.58 -13.94 2.10
CA THR A 244 14.93 -13.59 1.66
C THR A 244 15.76 -13.25 2.89
N ASN A 245 16.83 -14.01 3.12
CA ASN A 245 17.81 -13.74 4.17
C ASN A 245 18.75 -12.61 3.76
N ILE A 246 19.53 -12.10 4.71
CA ILE A 246 20.43 -10.97 4.54
C ILE A 246 21.46 -11.16 3.41
N TYR A 247 21.97 -12.37 3.21
CA TYR A 247 22.98 -12.66 2.20
C TYR A 247 22.37 -12.59 0.79
N ASP A 248 21.22 -13.24 0.60
CA ASP A 248 20.48 -13.19 -0.67
C ASP A 248 19.97 -11.77 -0.98
N ALA A 249 19.62 -11.00 0.05
CA ALA A 249 19.26 -9.59 -0.10
C ALA A 249 20.46 -8.75 -0.55
N ALA A 250 21.64 -8.99 0.02
CA ALA A 250 22.86 -8.31 -0.37
C ALA A 250 23.27 -8.64 -1.82
N VAL A 251 23.12 -9.90 -2.26
CA VAL A 251 23.29 -10.32 -3.66
C VAL A 251 22.42 -9.47 -4.59
N LEU A 252 21.13 -9.35 -4.27
CA LEU A 252 20.18 -8.63 -5.10
C LEU A 252 20.45 -7.12 -5.11
N ALA A 253 20.84 -6.56 -3.96
CA ALA A 253 21.24 -5.16 -3.84
C ALA A 253 22.44 -4.85 -4.72
N GLU A 254 23.50 -5.65 -4.65
CA GLU A 254 24.69 -5.44 -5.46
C GLU A 254 24.42 -5.59 -6.95
N LYS A 255 23.69 -6.64 -7.35
CA LYS A 255 23.27 -6.81 -8.73
C LYS A 255 22.47 -5.60 -9.23
N THR A 256 21.62 -5.04 -8.38
CA THR A 256 20.84 -3.84 -8.71
C THR A 256 21.77 -2.63 -8.88
N ARG A 257 22.76 -2.46 -7.99
CA ARG A 257 23.79 -1.41 -8.09
C ARG A 257 24.57 -1.51 -9.40
N GLU A 258 25.08 -2.70 -9.75
CA GLU A 258 25.81 -2.94 -11.00
C GLU A 258 24.96 -2.65 -12.24
N ILE A 259 23.68 -3.07 -12.24
CA ILE A 259 22.76 -2.79 -13.36
C ILE A 259 22.61 -1.28 -13.54
N ILE A 260 22.41 -0.54 -12.45
CA ILE A 260 22.21 0.91 -12.50
C ILE A 260 23.48 1.63 -12.97
N GLU A 261 24.66 1.27 -12.42
CA GLU A 261 25.94 1.85 -12.80
C GLU A 261 26.23 1.70 -14.31
N ASN A 262 25.91 0.53 -14.88
CA ASN A 262 26.20 0.22 -16.28
C ASN A 262 25.08 0.64 -17.26
N TYR A 263 23.96 1.17 -16.77
CA TYR A 263 22.86 1.62 -17.61
C TYR A 263 23.20 2.97 -18.27
N ASP A 264 22.86 3.12 -19.56
CA ASP A 264 22.99 4.40 -20.30
C ASP A 264 21.67 5.18 -20.21
N PHE A 265 21.58 6.06 -19.22
CA PHE A 265 20.43 6.94 -19.01
C PHE A 265 20.36 8.00 -20.10
N GLU A 266 19.15 8.33 -20.55
CA GLU A 266 18.92 9.15 -21.75
C GLU A 266 19.69 10.49 -21.71
N TYR A 267 19.64 11.19 -20.57
CA TYR A 267 20.19 12.54 -20.42
C TYR A 267 21.48 12.63 -19.59
N VAL A 268 21.60 11.81 -18.54
CA VAL A 268 22.72 11.85 -17.58
C VAL A 268 23.83 10.86 -17.89
N LYS A 269 23.60 9.94 -18.83
CA LYS A 269 24.51 8.84 -19.18
C LYS A 269 24.71 7.84 -18.07
N HIS A 270 25.43 8.20 -17.01
CA HIS A 270 25.71 7.29 -15.91
C HIS A 270 25.35 7.93 -14.57
N ILE A 271 24.70 7.14 -13.73
CA ILE A 271 24.48 7.46 -12.32
C ILE A 271 24.96 6.29 -11.48
N THR A 272 25.25 6.56 -10.21
CA THR A 272 25.55 5.54 -9.22
C THR A 272 24.57 5.66 -8.07
N VAL A 273 24.49 4.60 -7.28
CA VAL A 273 23.60 4.53 -6.12
C VAL A 273 24.34 4.00 -4.92
N SER A 274 23.92 4.45 -3.75
CA SER A 274 24.35 3.90 -2.46
C SER A 274 23.18 3.11 -1.87
N ILE A 275 23.44 1.87 -1.42
CA ILE A 275 22.39 0.96 -0.96
C ILE A 275 22.70 0.43 0.45
N GLY A 276 21.74 0.54 1.35
CA GLY A 276 21.78 -0.05 2.69
C GLY A 276 20.89 -1.27 2.79
N VAL A 277 21.41 -2.40 3.25
CA VAL A 277 20.70 -3.69 3.32
C VAL A 277 20.55 -4.16 4.77
N THR A 278 19.38 -4.67 5.15
CA THR A 278 19.17 -5.26 6.48
C THR A 278 18.07 -6.33 6.45
N GLU A 279 18.20 -7.34 7.30
CA GLU A 279 17.16 -8.32 7.57
C GLU A 279 16.33 -7.87 8.79
N LYS A 280 15.06 -8.26 8.85
CA LYS A 280 14.20 -7.98 10.00
C LYS A 280 14.43 -9.03 11.09
N CYS A 281 14.80 -8.58 12.28
CA CYS A 281 14.92 -9.46 13.44
C CYS A 281 13.64 -9.44 14.29
N ILE A 282 13.40 -10.51 15.06
CA ILE A 282 12.23 -10.62 15.97
C ILE A 282 12.17 -9.46 16.99
N SER A 283 13.34 -8.90 17.36
CA SER A 283 13.43 -7.78 18.28
C SER A 283 13.19 -6.40 17.63
N ASP A 284 13.09 -6.33 16.30
CA ASP A 284 12.97 -5.07 15.58
C ASP A 284 11.52 -4.57 15.55
N THR A 285 11.36 -3.28 15.82
CA THR A 285 10.13 -2.57 15.41
C THR A 285 10.20 -2.29 13.90
N ASN A 286 9.07 -1.93 13.29
CA ASN A 286 9.07 -1.51 11.88
C ASN A 286 9.95 -0.27 11.66
N GLU A 287 9.96 0.64 12.63
CA GLU A 287 10.78 1.85 12.61
C GLU A 287 12.27 1.53 12.75
N SER A 288 12.66 0.64 13.67
CA SER A 288 14.06 0.26 13.83
C SER A 288 14.59 -0.49 12.61
N TRP A 289 13.76 -1.32 11.98
CA TRP A 289 14.12 -2.04 10.76
C TRP A 289 14.44 -1.10 9.60
N VAL A 290 13.57 -0.13 9.32
CA VAL A 290 13.82 0.89 8.28
C VAL A 290 15.04 1.75 8.65
N LYS A 291 15.19 2.11 9.93
CA LYS A 291 16.35 2.89 10.41
C LYS A 291 17.67 2.16 10.20
N LYS A 292 17.73 0.84 10.38
CA LYS A 292 18.95 0.05 10.11
C LYS A 292 19.36 0.10 8.63
N ALA A 293 18.39 0.04 7.71
CA ALA A 293 18.68 0.22 6.28
C ALA A 293 19.19 1.63 5.97
N ASP A 294 18.61 2.65 6.60
CA ASP A 294 19.06 4.04 6.48
C ASP A 294 20.50 4.23 6.96
N GLU A 295 20.81 3.71 8.16
CA GLU A 295 22.16 3.77 8.74
C GLU A 295 23.17 3.04 7.83
N ALA A 296 22.80 1.90 7.26
CA ALA A 296 23.64 1.19 6.29
C ALA A 296 23.84 2.01 5.00
N MET A 297 22.77 2.57 4.44
CA MET A 297 22.85 3.39 3.23
C MET A 297 23.70 4.64 3.46
N TYR A 298 23.60 5.24 4.65
CA TYR A 298 24.44 6.35 5.06
C TYR A 298 25.92 5.94 5.13
N ARG A 299 26.25 4.75 5.66
CA ARG A 299 27.63 4.21 5.61
C ARG A 299 28.12 4.04 4.16
N ALA A 300 27.31 3.47 3.29
CA ALA A 300 27.65 3.37 1.87
C ALA A 300 27.97 4.75 1.24
N LYS A 301 27.22 5.80 1.62
CA LYS A 301 27.49 7.18 1.19
C LYS A 301 28.77 7.77 1.79
N SER A 302 29.08 7.49 3.07
CA SER A 302 30.29 8.00 3.72
C SER A 302 31.55 7.32 3.19
N ASP A 303 31.44 6.06 2.81
CA ASP A 303 32.58 5.20 2.47
C ASP A 303 32.95 5.30 0.98
N GLY A 304 32.44 6.31 0.28
CA GLY A 304 32.83 6.63 -1.09
C GLY A 304 31.74 6.45 -2.14
N ARG A 305 30.48 6.16 -1.72
CA ARG A 305 29.32 5.98 -2.61
C ARG A 305 29.49 4.81 -3.59
N ASN A 306 28.53 4.63 -4.49
CA ASN A 306 28.51 3.56 -5.49
C ASN A 306 28.82 2.18 -4.89
N ARG A 307 28.21 1.85 -3.76
CA ARG A 307 28.45 0.60 -3.02
C ARG A 307 27.23 0.19 -2.22
N ILE A 308 27.26 -1.05 -1.75
CA ILE A 308 26.32 -1.54 -0.76
C ILE A 308 26.97 -1.58 0.62
N SER A 309 26.15 -1.38 1.65
CA SER A 309 26.53 -1.64 3.04
C SER A 309 25.45 -2.49 3.68
N VAL A 310 25.85 -3.48 4.47
CA VAL A 310 24.93 -4.42 5.11
C VAL A 310 24.93 -4.18 6.61
N ASN A 311 23.75 -4.17 7.21
CA ASN A 311 23.58 -4.12 8.66
C ASN A 311 23.21 -5.52 9.18
N PHE A 312 24.18 -6.19 9.81
CA PHE A 312 23.98 -7.52 10.39
C PHE A 312 23.51 -7.47 11.86
N SER A 313 23.28 -6.28 12.43
CA SER A 313 22.95 -6.12 13.86
C SER A 313 21.70 -6.92 14.26
N ASN A 314 21.84 -7.79 15.27
CA ASN A 314 20.84 -8.72 15.81
C ASN A 314 20.55 -9.97 14.96
N ILE A 315 21.25 -10.21 13.86
CA ILE A 315 21.19 -11.49 13.17
C ILE A 315 22.11 -12.45 13.91
N LEU A 316 21.53 -13.34 14.71
CA LEU A 316 22.21 -14.58 15.09
C LEU A 316 22.23 -15.46 13.84
N PRO A 317 23.35 -15.57 13.09
CA PRO A 317 23.39 -16.57 12.04
C PRO A 317 23.22 -17.93 12.71
N ILE A 318 22.28 -18.73 12.23
CA ILE A 318 22.27 -20.17 12.54
C ILE A 318 23.31 -20.86 11.65
N LYS A 319 23.54 -20.31 10.44
CA LYS A 319 24.55 -20.73 9.46
C LYS A 319 24.67 -19.71 8.33
N ILE A 320 25.89 -19.38 7.93
CA ILE A 320 26.24 -18.61 6.74
C ILE A 320 26.36 -19.59 5.57
N ASN A 321 25.42 -19.52 4.63
CA ASN A 321 25.48 -20.36 3.43
C ASN A 321 26.42 -19.72 2.40
N TRP A 322 27.32 -20.52 1.84
CA TRP A 322 28.17 -20.07 0.75
C TRP A 322 27.32 -19.73 -0.48
N SER A 323 27.50 -18.54 -1.03
CA SER A 323 26.90 -18.09 -2.27
C SER A 323 27.97 -17.82 -3.32
N SER A 324 27.64 -18.02 -4.60
CA SER A 324 28.57 -17.77 -5.71
C SER A 324 28.94 -16.29 -5.86
N ILE A 325 28.29 -15.38 -5.14
CA ILE A 325 28.67 -13.95 -5.12
C ILE A 325 29.93 -13.66 -4.32
N PHE A 326 30.34 -14.56 -3.43
CA PHE A 326 31.60 -14.46 -2.70
C PHE A 326 32.78 -14.98 -3.55
N ASP A 327 32.49 -15.59 -4.70
CA ASP A 327 33.50 -16.06 -5.64
C ASP A 327 33.97 -14.88 -6.51
N CYS A 328 35.24 -14.52 -6.36
CA CYS A 328 35.99 -13.69 -7.30
C CYS A 328 36.58 -14.54 -8.44
N LYS A 329 37.28 -13.94 -9.41
CA LYS A 329 37.97 -14.70 -10.47
C LYS A 329 39.28 -15.36 -10.01
N ASN A 330 39.74 -15.06 -8.80
CA ASN A 330 40.93 -15.64 -8.20
C ASN A 330 40.58 -16.87 -7.34
N TYR A 331 41.01 -18.05 -7.79
CA TYR A 331 40.77 -19.31 -7.09
C TYR A 331 41.33 -19.34 -5.65
N GLN A 332 42.47 -18.70 -5.41
CA GLN A 332 43.10 -18.66 -4.10
C GLN A 332 42.23 -17.88 -3.11
N ILE A 333 41.79 -16.68 -3.51
CA ILE A 333 40.91 -15.83 -2.69
C ILE A 333 39.58 -16.54 -2.40
N ASN A 334 38.99 -17.23 -3.38
CA ASN A 334 37.76 -17.99 -3.15
C ASN A 334 37.95 -19.13 -2.14
N THR A 335 39.12 -19.76 -2.14
CA THR A 335 39.45 -20.82 -1.18
C THR A 335 39.58 -20.24 0.23
N GLU A 336 40.24 -19.08 0.35
CA GLU A 336 40.40 -18.36 1.62
C GLU A 336 39.05 -17.87 2.16
N HIS A 337 38.21 -17.24 1.32
CA HIS A 337 36.85 -16.85 1.71
C HIS A 337 36.02 -18.04 2.21
N ARG A 338 36.10 -19.20 1.53
CA ARG A 338 35.40 -20.43 1.96
C ARG A 338 35.88 -20.91 3.32
N GLU A 339 37.18 -20.81 3.58
CA GLU A 339 37.77 -21.15 4.88
C GLU A 339 37.29 -20.18 5.97
N LEU A 340 37.25 -18.88 5.70
CA LEU A 340 36.72 -17.88 6.64
C LEU A 340 35.26 -18.15 6.98
N VAL A 341 34.40 -18.38 5.98
CA VAL A 341 32.98 -18.72 6.18
C VAL A 341 32.82 -20.04 6.94
N PHE A 342 33.67 -21.03 6.66
CA PHE A 342 33.68 -22.31 7.39
C PHE A 342 34.03 -22.12 8.87
N LEU A 343 35.08 -21.37 9.17
CA LEU A 343 35.51 -21.08 10.54
C LEU A 343 34.43 -20.30 11.31
N MET A 344 33.79 -19.32 10.67
CA MET A 344 32.65 -18.61 11.24
C MET A 344 31.48 -19.54 11.59
N ASN A 345 31.06 -20.39 10.65
CA ASN A 345 30.00 -21.36 10.89
C ASN A 345 30.31 -22.29 12.06
N LYS A 346 31.57 -22.73 12.15
CA LYS A 346 32.02 -23.57 13.27
C LYS A 346 32.00 -22.82 14.61
N MET A 347 32.38 -21.53 14.63
CA MET A 347 32.25 -20.68 15.82
C MET A 347 30.80 -20.53 16.27
N ILE A 348 29.89 -20.30 15.32
CA ILE A 348 28.45 -20.16 15.56
C ILE A 348 27.85 -21.45 16.13
N GLU A 349 28.23 -22.60 15.57
CA GLU A 349 27.78 -23.92 16.02
C GLU A 349 28.28 -24.24 17.44
N GLU A 350 29.55 -24.00 17.76
CA GLU A 350 30.12 -24.25 19.10
C GLU A 350 29.55 -23.30 20.17
N TRP A 351 29.18 -22.06 19.81
CA TRP A 351 28.46 -21.17 20.73
C TRP A 351 27.05 -21.71 21.07
N SER A 352 26.40 -22.33 20.10
CA SER A 352 25.04 -22.88 20.24
C SER A 352 24.99 -24.16 21.09
N ILE A 353 26.13 -24.85 21.26
CA ILE A 353 26.26 -26.13 21.97
C ILE A 353 27.13 -25.91 23.22
N ASP A 354 26.51 -25.39 24.28
CA ASP A 354 27.00 -25.44 25.67
C ASP A 354 28.47 -25.01 25.90
N GLY A 355 28.71 -23.70 25.84
CA GLY A 355 29.56 -23.00 26.82
C GLY A 355 31.04 -23.37 26.93
N ARG A 356 31.70 -23.88 25.88
CA ARG A 356 33.16 -24.06 25.88
C ARG A 356 33.87 -22.79 25.39
N GLU A 357 34.05 -21.84 26.30
CA GLU A 357 34.74 -20.56 26.05
C GLU A 357 36.13 -20.75 25.43
N ASP A 358 36.88 -21.77 25.85
CA ASP A 358 38.21 -22.09 25.29
C ASP A 358 38.16 -22.49 23.82
N THR A 359 37.15 -23.26 23.41
CA THR A 359 36.99 -23.70 22.00
C THR A 359 36.62 -22.51 21.12
N PHE A 360 35.70 -21.66 21.61
CA PHE A 360 35.30 -20.44 20.93
C PHE A 360 36.50 -19.50 20.73
N PHE A 361 37.31 -19.30 21.78
CA PHE A 361 38.49 -18.44 21.71
C PHE A 361 39.54 -18.97 20.72
N ASN A 362 39.79 -20.29 20.73
CA ASN A 362 40.71 -20.90 19.77
C ASN A 362 40.24 -20.75 18.31
N LEU A 363 38.93 -20.89 18.06
CA LEU A 363 38.37 -20.68 16.73
C LEU A 363 38.42 -19.21 16.31
N PHE A 364 38.22 -18.29 17.25
CA PHE A 364 38.35 -16.85 17.01
C PHE A 364 39.79 -16.48 16.63
N GLU A 365 40.80 -16.99 17.35
CA GLU A 365 42.21 -16.79 16.99
C GLU A 365 42.53 -17.36 15.60
N GLN A 366 42.00 -18.54 15.27
CA GLN A 366 42.17 -19.14 13.94
C GLN A 366 41.55 -18.29 12.85
N LEU A 367 40.35 -17.74 13.09
CA LEU A 367 39.67 -16.86 12.16
C LEU A 367 40.48 -15.57 11.96
N LEU A 368 40.91 -14.90 13.02
CA LEU A 368 41.73 -13.69 12.92
C LEU A 368 43.06 -13.93 12.20
N ALA A 369 43.73 -15.05 12.49
CA ALA A 369 44.95 -15.43 11.78
C ALA A 369 44.69 -15.65 10.29
N SER A 370 43.59 -16.33 9.95
CA SER A 370 43.18 -16.58 8.56
C SER A 370 42.81 -15.28 7.84
N THR A 371 42.11 -14.36 8.49
CA THR A 371 41.78 -13.02 7.95
C THR A 371 43.04 -12.20 7.70
N LYS A 372 44.02 -12.22 8.61
CA LYS A 372 45.32 -11.54 8.43
C LYS A 372 46.07 -12.08 7.21
N ILE A 373 46.07 -13.41 7.01
CA ILE A 373 46.70 -14.04 5.84
C ILE A 373 45.95 -13.66 4.57
N HIS A 374 44.63 -13.71 4.60
CA HIS A 374 43.77 -13.37 3.47
C HIS A 374 43.99 -11.93 2.99
N PHE A 375 43.94 -10.94 3.90
CA PHE A 375 44.22 -9.54 3.58
C PHE A 375 45.61 -9.34 2.97
N ALA A 376 46.64 -9.98 3.52
CA ALA A 376 47.99 -9.89 2.98
C ALA A 376 48.09 -10.50 1.55
N ASN A 377 47.41 -11.63 1.31
CA ASN A 377 47.39 -12.26 0.00
C ASN A 377 46.63 -11.41 -1.02
N GLU A 378 45.50 -10.84 -0.62
CA GLU A 378 44.70 -9.94 -1.44
C GLU A 378 45.49 -8.69 -1.83
N GLU A 379 46.15 -8.03 -0.87
CA GLU A 379 46.98 -6.84 -1.13
C GLU A 379 48.10 -7.13 -2.14
N ILE A 380 48.75 -8.30 -2.06
CA ILE A 380 49.76 -8.74 -3.03
C ILE A 380 49.16 -8.91 -4.43
N ILE A 381 47.92 -9.41 -4.53
CA ILE A 381 47.23 -9.59 -5.81
C ILE A 381 46.84 -8.23 -6.40
N LEU A 382 46.28 -7.34 -5.58
CA LEU A 382 45.88 -5.99 -5.99
C LEU A 382 47.09 -5.14 -6.41
N GLU A 383 48.23 -5.28 -5.72
CA GLU A 383 49.49 -4.63 -6.09
C GLU A 383 49.99 -5.09 -7.46
N LYS A 384 49.97 -6.41 -7.74
CA LYS A 384 50.32 -6.96 -9.06
C LYS A 384 49.41 -6.49 -10.19
N LYS A 385 48.18 -6.10 -9.86
CA LYS A 385 47.16 -5.63 -10.80
C LYS A 385 47.12 -4.11 -10.92
N GLU A 386 48.07 -3.41 -10.27
CA GLU A 386 48.16 -1.94 -10.26
C GLU A 386 46.85 -1.26 -9.83
N TYR A 387 46.21 -1.80 -8.78
CA TYR A 387 44.94 -1.26 -8.29
C TYR A 387 45.09 0.19 -7.79
N PRO A 388 44.32 1.17 -8.31
CA PRO A 388 44.56 2.60 -8.04
C PRO A 388 44.36 3.04 -6.59
N LEU A 389 43.52 2.34 -5.81
CA LEU A 389 43.19 2.70 -4.42
C LEU A 389 43.80 1.72 -3.41
N LEU A 390 44.87 1.00 -3.78
CA LEU A 390 45.51 0.01 -2.93
C LEU A 390 45.85 0.53 -1.52
N GLU A 391 46.36 1.76 -1.42
CA GLU A 391 46.74 2.33 -0.12
C GLU A 391 45.53 2.66 0.77
N ILE A 392 44.38 3.00 0.18
CA ILE A 392 43.13 3.18 0.93
C ILE A 392 42.64 1.80 1.43
N HIS A 393 42.72 0.79 0.57
CA HIS A 393 42.33 -0.58 0.89
C HIS A 393 43.17 -1.16 2.04
N LYS A 394 44.51 -1.02 1.97
CA LYS A 394 45.44 -1.40 3.05
C LYS A 394 45.11 -0.70 4.37
N HIS A 395 44.73 0.58 4.32
CA HIS A 395 44.39 1.32 5.52
C HIS A 395 43.09 0.79 6.17
N MET A 396 42.10 0.44 5.35
CA MET A 396 40.87 -0.19 5.81
C MET A 396 41.13 -1.56 6.47
N HIS A 397 41.97 -2.41 5.85
CA HIS A 397 42.41 -3.66 6.47
C HIS A 397 43.08 -3.43 7.84
N GLN A 398 43.93 -2.42 7.95
CA GLN A 398 44.57 -2.08 9.23
C GLN A 398 43.57 -1.66 10.30
N LEU A 399 42.56 -0.86 9.95
CA LEU A 399 41.49 -0.45 10.87
C LEU A 399 40.68 -1.66 11.35
N ILE A 400 40.27 -2.53 10.42
CA ILE A 400 39.54 -3.76 10.73
C ILE A 400 40.34 -4.65 11.68
N LEU A 401 41.65 -4.84 11.42
CA LEU A 401 42.51 -5.64 12.29
C LEU A 401 42.73 -5.02 13.67
N GLN A 402 42.80 -3.68 13.75
CA GLN A 402 42.89 -2.96 15.03
C GLN A 402 41.62 -3.15 15.87
N GLU A 403 40.44 -2.94 15.26
CA GLU A 403 39.16 -3.16 15.94
C GLU A 403 39.01 -4.62 16.40
N ALA A 404 39.48 -5.57 15.60
CA ALA A 404 39.45 -6.98 15.95
C ALA A 404 40.36 -7.33 17.14
N ASP A 405 41.56 -6.74 17.20
CA ASP A 405 42.48 -6.90 18.33
C ASP A 405 41.91 -6.20 19.61
N GLU A 406 41.18 -5.09 19.47
CA GLU A 406 40.47 -4.46 20.59
C GLU A 406 39.34 -5.36 21.13
N ILE A 407 38.50 -5.90 20.24
CA ILE A 407 37.41 -6.80 20.61
C ILE A 407 37.93 -8.09 21.25
N LYS A 408 39.05 -8.62 20.74
CA LYS A 408 39.76 -9.73 21.38
C LYS A 408 40.13 -9.41 22.83
N ASN A 409 40.72 -8.24 23.09
CA ASN A 409 41.09 -7.83 24.44
C ASN A 409 39.85 -7.67 25.35
N LEU A 410 38.77 -7.10 24.82
CA LEU A 410 37.51 -6.97 25.55
C LEU A 410 36.87 -8.33 25.87
N LEU A 411 36.98 -9.30 24.96
CA LEU A 411 36.49 -10.66 25.15
C LEU A 411 37.28 -11.40 26.23
N ILE A 412 38.63 -11.33 26.20
CA ILE A 412 39.50 -11.94 27.22
C ILE A 412 39.19 -11.39 28.62
N ASN A 413 38.85 -10.09 28.70
CA ASN A 413 38.51 -9.44 29.96
C ASN A 413 37.03 -9.65 30.38
N HIS A 414 36.27 -10.49 29.66
CA HIS A 414 34.83 -10.74 29.86
C HIS A 414 33.97 -9.46 29.85
N GLN A 415 34.41 -8.42 29.13
CA GLN A 415 33.72 -7.13 29.05
C GLN A 415 32.66 -7.10 27.94
N ILE A 416 32.69 -8.05 27.03
CA ILE A 416 31.70 -8.19 25.95
C ILE A 416 31.18 -9.63 25.89
N CYS A 417 29.91 -9.76 25.49
CA CYS A 417 29.31 -11.05 25.23
C CYS A 417 29.88 -11.64 23.92
N PRO A 418 30.20 -12.95 23.84
CA PRO A 418 30.63 -13.61 22.61
C PRO A 418 29.68 -13.39 21.43
N LEU A 419 28.39 -13.16 21.70
CA LEU A 419 27.42 -12.80 20.65
C LEU A 419 27.80 -11.50 19.90
N LYS A 420 28.28 -10.47 20.61
CA LYS A 420 28.73 -9.22 19.98
C LYS A 420 29.99 -9.41 19.14
N VAL A 421 30.81 -10.40 19.51
CA VAL A 421 31.99 -10.80 18.72
C VAL A 421 31.54 -11.45 17.42
N ILE A 422 30.54 -12.34 17.48
CA ILE A 422 29.97 -12.96 16.28
C ILE A 422 29.38 -11.90 15.34
N GLU A 423 28.60 -10.95 15.86
CA GLU A 423 28.04 -9.84 15.05
C GLU A 423 29.14 -9.03 14.35
N PHE A 424 30.16 -8.61 15.10
CA PHE A 424 31.32 -7.89 14.56
C PHE A 424 32.09 -8.70 13.51
N LEU A 425 32.25 -10.01 13.72
CA LEU A 425 32.91 -10.89 12.76
C LEU A 425 32.12 -11.05 11.47
N ILE A 426 30.79 -11.03 11.52
CA ILE A 426 29.95 -11.05 10.31
C ILE A 426 30.08 -9.72 9.56
N ASP A 427 30.02 -8.60 10.28
CA ASP A 427 30.24 -7.26 9.71
C ASP A 427 31.63 -7.17 9.05
N ILE A 428 32.67 -7.74 9.65
CA ILE A 428 34.00 -7.77 9.04
C ILE A 428 34.07 -8.74 7.88
N VAL A 429 33.86 -10.03 8.13
CA VAL A 429 34.22 -11.05 7.14
C VAL A 429 33.22 -11.01 5.99
N VAL A 430 31.93 -11.06 6.30
CA VAL A 430 30.90 -11.07 5.26
C VAL A 430 30.62 -9.67 4.74
N GLY A 431 30.63 -8.65 5.60
CA GLY A 431 30.53 -7.27 5.15
C GLY A 431 31.66 -6.92 4.20
N HIS A 432 32.93 -7.13 4.55
CA HIS A 432 34.07 -6.86 3.65
C HIS A 432 34.01 -7.66 2.35
N MET A 433 33.74 -8.97 2.42
CA MET A 433 33.61 -9.82 1.23
C MET A 433 32.48 -9.36 0.29
N ILE A 434 31.43 -8.73 0.82
CA ILE A 434 30.28 -8.27 0.04
C ILE A 434 30.47 -6.82 -0.43
N SER A 435 30.95 -5.92 0.42
CA SER A 435 30.97 -4.49 0.12
C SER A 435 32.26 -4.05 -0.57
N GLU A 436 33.40 -4.60 -0.15
CA GLU A 436 34.71 -4.17 -0.63
C GLU A 436 35.19 -5.10 -1.74
N ASP A 437 35.23 -6.41 -1.51
CA ASP A 437 35.86 -7.35 -2.46
C ASP A 437 35.08 -7.44 -3.79
N ILE A 438 33.76 -7.23 -3.75
CA ILE A 438 32.94 -7.14 -4.95
C ILE A 438 33.32 -5.95 -5.82
N GLY A 439 33.65 -4.79 -5.21
CA GLY A 439 34.01 -3.57 -5.91
C GLY A 439 35.24 -3.72 -6.81
N PHE A 440 36.09 -4.74 -6.57
CA PHE A 440 37.34 -4.96 -7.30
C PHE A 440 37.37 -6.24 -8.14
N TYR A 441 36.24 -6.94 -8.32
CA TYR A 441 36.11 -8.12 -9.22
C TYR A 441 36.49 -7.86 -10.68
N LYS A 442 36.66 -6.60 -11.08
CA LYS A 442 37.25 -6.25 -12.38
C LYS A 442 38.77 -6.49 -12.43
N TYR A 443 39.46 -6.43 -11.29
CA TYR A 443 40.92 -6.56 -11.15
C TYR A 443 41.37 -7.92 -10.59
N LEU A 444 40.55 -8.54 -9.73
CA LEU A 444 40.64 -9.95 -9.34
C LEU A 444 40.17 -10.87 -10.47
#